data_AF-A0A3E2V1R1-F1
#
_entry.id   AF-A0A3E2V1R1-F1
#
_cell.length_a   1.000
_cell.length_b   1.000
_cell.length_c   1.000
_cell.angle_alpha   90.00
_cell.angle_beta   90.00
_cell.angle_gamma   90.00
#
_symmetry.space_group_name_H-M   'P 1'
#
loop_
_entity.id
_entity.type
_entity.pdbx_description
1 polymer ?
#
loop_
_entity_poly.entity_id
_entity_poly.type
_entity_poly.pdbx_seq_one_letter_code
_entity_poly.pdbx_strand_id
1 'polypeptide(L)'
;MLSEKTELDQMKVTVPIRLHFAVLNNAEGTAANTPLQFKTPHKNKYTIAVDKTSSVDVKVKSVKVEKPQNGAWTLKSTADMANETVNPRAVAINLMGEEMIQDKAVEITDFQVAKNTSKTIPFTGVAAKTKIVKNDHDVTGLYEKAFNVTYTLEMVQPAADTPSGS
;
A
#
# COMPACT_ATOMS: atom_id res chain seq x y z
N MET A 1 6.04 -26.30 35.07
CA MET A 1 6.70 -26.35 33.75
C MET A 1 5.80 -25.66 32.75
N LEU A 2 6.10 -24.39 32.40
CA LEU A 2 5.58 -23.85 31.15
C LEU A 2 6.44 -24.45 30.04
N SER A 3 5.84 -25.17 29.10
CA SER A 3 6.57 -25.76 27.98
C SER A 3 7.19 -24.65 27.13
N GLU A 4 8.51 -24.74 26.87
CA GLU A 4 9.35 -23.90 26.00
C GLU A 4 8.83 -23.70 24.55
N LYS A 5 7.67 -24.27 24.20
CA LYS A 5 7.01 -24.14 22.90
C LYS A 5 6.09 -22.92 22.75
N THR A 6 6.06 -22.01 23.72
CA THR A 6 5.14 -20.85 23.70
C THR A 6 5.74 -19.56 23.11
N GLU A 7 7.02 -19.54 22.70
CA GLU A 7 7.74 -18.26 22.55
C GLU A 7 7.68 -17.57 21.18
N LEU A 8 6.92 -18.06 20.20
CA LEU A 8 6.72 -17.36 18.92
C LEU A 8 5.27 -17.50 18.42
N ASP A 9 4.28 -17.31 19.29
CA ASP A 9 2.91 -17.08 18.82
C ASP A 9 2.90 -15.83 17.94
N GLN A 10 2.62 -16.03 16.65
CA GLN A 10 2.70 -15.04 15.58
C GLN A 10 2.06 -13.71 16.00
N MET A 11 2.86 -12.65 16.16
CA MET A 11 2.30 -11.33 16.41
C MET A 11 1.70 -10.78 15.12
N LYS A 12 0.37 -10.93 14.98
CA LYS A 12 -0.40 -10.21 13.97
C LYS A 12 -0.48 -8.74 14.37
N VAL A 13 0.42 -7.93 13.80
CA VAL A 13 0.37 -6.48 13.97
C VAL A 13 -0.47 -5.87 12.85
N THR A 14 -1.43 -5.03 13.22
CA THR A 14 -2.26 -4.23 12.29
C THR A 14 -1.95 -2.75 12.51
N VAL A 15 -1.35 -2.12 11.51
CA VAL A 15 -1.03 -0.68 11.54
C VAL A 15 -1.83 0.04 10.46
N PRO A 16 -2.72 0.99 10.84
CA PRO A 16 -3.40 1.83 9.87
C PRO A 16 -2.44 2.94 9.39
N ILE A 17 -2.10 2.91 8.10
CA ILE A 17 -1.28 3.93 7.44
C ILE A 17 -2.11 4.59 6.34
N ARG A 18 -1.85 5.86 6.04
CA ARG A 18 -2.47 6.57 4.92
C ARG A 18 -1.53 6.60 3.71
N LEU A 19 -2.08 6.29 2.53
CA LEU A 19 -1.38 6.51 1.27
C LEU A 19 -1.47 7.98 0.86
N HIS A 20 -0.32 8.57 0.56
CA HIS A 20 -0.18 9.91 0.04
C HIS A 20 0.17 9.80 -1.45
N PHE A 21 -0.80 10.12 -2.28
CA PHE A 21 -0.63 10.29 -3.72
C PHE A 21 -1.24 11.62 -4.14
N ALA A 22 -0.91 12.04 -5.35
CA ALA A 22 -1.54 13.15 -6.02
C ALA A 22 -2.04 12.74 -7.39
N VAL A 23 -3.17 13.28 -7.79
CA VAL A 23 -3.64 13.24 -9.16
C VAL A 23 -3.65 14.67 -9.69
N LEU A 24 -2.91 14.89 -10.77
CA LEU A 24 -2.77 16.20 -11.41
C LEU A 24 -3.42 16.17 -12.79
N ASN A 25 -4.07 17.27 -13.15
CA ASN A 25 -4.55 17.47 -14.52
C ASN A 25 -3.36 17.43 -15.49
N ASN A 26 -3.60 16.91 -16.70
CA ASN A 26 -2.61 16.93 -17.77
C ASN A 26 -2.39 18.36 -18.29
N ALA A 27 -1.24 18.57 -18.92
CA ALA A 27 -0.93 19.85 -19.58
C ALA A 27 -1.91 20.11 -20.74
N GLU A 28 -2.13 21.39 -21.06
CA GLU A 28 -2.92 21.78 -22.22
C GLU A 28 -2.36 21.17 -23.52
N GLY A 29 -3.25 20.75 -24.42
CA GLY A 29 -2.86 20.04 -25.66
C GLY A 29 -2.61 18.54 -25.50
N THR A 30 -2.69 17.98 -24.28
CA THR A 30 -2.65 16.52 -24.09
C THR A 30 -3.90 15.87 -24.70
N ALA A 31 -3.75 14.69 -25.33
CA ALA A 31 -4.86 13.96 -25.95
C ALA A 31 -6.02 13.69 -24.98
N ALA A 32 -7.26 13.82 -25.47
CA ALA A 32 -8.49 13.83 -24.66
C ALA A 32 -8.78 12.54 -23.86
N ASN A 33 -7.98 11.48 -24.03
CA ASN A 33 -8.12 10.19 -23.35
C ASN A 33 -6.86 9.75 -22.60
N THR A 34 -5.88 10.64 -22.43
CA THR A 34 -4.70 10.35 -21.63
C THR A 34 -5.09 10.35 -20.14
N PRO A 35 -4.75 9.30 -19.37
CA PRO A 35 -4.95 9.29 -17.91
C PRO A 35 -4.33 10.52 -17.25
N LEU A 36 -4.97 11.01 -16.18
CA LEU A 36 -4.38 12.06 -15.34
C LEU A 36 -3.06 11.59 -14.73
N GLN A 37 -2.24 12.54 -14.30
CA GLN A 37 -0.93 12.21 -13.76
C GLN A 37 -1.06 11.72 -12.32
N PHE A 38 -0.86 10.42 -12.11
CA PHE A 38 -0.70 9.85 -10.78
C PHE A 38 0.74 10.08 -10.29
N LYS A 39 0.89 10.72 -9.13
CA LYS A 39 2.19 11.02 -8.51
C LYS A 39 2.23 10.46 -7.10
N THR A 40 3.38 9.90 -6.74
CA THR A 40 3.67 9.39 -5.39
C THR A 40 4.76 10.25 -4.73
N PRO A 41 4.41 11.46 -4.24
CA PRO A 41 5.39 12.44 -3.73
C PRO A 41 6.20 11.93 -2.54
N HIS A 42 5.73 10.87 -1.88
CA HIS A 42 6.35 10.25 -0.73
C HIS A 42 6.71 8.78 -0.95
N LYS A 43 6.91 8.34 -2.21
CA LYS A 43 7.18 6.93 -2.54
C LYS A 43 8.30 6.27 -1.73
N ASN A 44 9.35 7.03 -1.39
CA ASN A 44 10.49 6.51 -0.62
C ASN A 44 10.34 6.66 0.90
N LYS A 45 9.21 7.20 1.38
CA LYS A 45 8.94 7.40 2.82
C LYS A 45 8.13 6.25 3.43
N TYR A 46 7.50 5.43 2.60
CA TYR A 46 6.77 4.24 3.05
C TYR A 46 7.72 3.07 3.14
N THR A 47 8.22 2.81 4.34
CA THR A 47 9.24 1.79 4.59
C THR A 47 8.82 0.95 5.78
N ILE A 48 8.98 -0.37 5.66
CA ILE A 48 8.95 -1.27 6.79
C ILE A 48 10.40 -1.46 7.23
N ALA A 49 10.70 -1.11 8.47
CA ALA A 49 12.00 -1.29 9.09
C ALA A 49 11.89 -2.33 10.20
N VAL A 50 12.85 -3.24 10.27
CA VAL A 50 12.98 -4.21 11.35
C VAL A 50 14.18 -3.81 12.18
N ASP A 51 13.95 -3.52 13.46
CA ASP A 51 14.99 -3.02 14.35
C ASP A 51 16.16 -4.01 14.49
N LYS A 52 17.35 -3.49 14.78
CA LYS A 52 18.54 -4.30 15.06
C LYS A 52 18.35 -5.24 16.24
N THR A 53 17.47 -4.91 17.19
CA THR A 53 17.18 -5.75 18.36
C THR A 53 16.15 -6.84 18.07
N SER A 54 15.60 -6.91 16.85
CA SER A 54 14.68 -7.98 16.47
C SER A 54 15.39 -9.33 16.38
N SER A 55 14.77 -10.37 16.93
CA SER A 55 15.20 -11.76 16.79
C SER A 55 14.71 -12.41 15.48
N VAL A 56 13.77 -11.78 14.77
CA VAL A 56 13.07 -12.33 13.61
C VAL A 56 13.08 -11.36 12.43
N ASP A 57 12.94 -11.92 11.22
CA ASP A 57 12.57 -11.16 10.03
C ASP A 57 11.04 -10.97 10.00
N VAL A 58 10.57 -10.04 9.16
CA VAL A 58 9.14 -9.75 9.01
C VAL A 58 8.71 -9.93 7.56
N LYS A 59 7.61 -10.65 7.35
CA LYS A 59 6.93 -10.77 6.07
C LYS A 59 5.60 -10.02 6.11
N VAL A 60 5.30 -9.26 5.05
CA VAL A 60 3.93 -8.76 4.83
C VAL A 60 3.10 -9.90 4.27
N LYS A 61 2.04 -10.27 4.98
CA LYS A 61 1.13 -11.35 4.60
C LYS A 61 -0.02 -10.86 3.75
N SER A 62 -0.61 -9.73 4.13
CA SER A 62 -1.69 -9.12 3.36
C SER A 62 -1.82 -7.62 3.60
N VAL A 63 -2.46 -6.94 2.65
CA VAL A 63 -2.82 -5.53 2.74
C VAL A 63 -4.29 -5.36 2.46
N LYS A 64 -4.98 -4.58 3.30
CA LYS A 64 -6.36 -4.16 3.08
C LYS A 64 -6.39 -2.66 2.85
N VAL A 65 -7.04 -2.20 1.78
CA VAL A 65 -7.24 -0.78 1.48
C VAL A 65 -8.72 -0.45 1.63
N GLU A 66 -9.03 0.50 2.49
CA GLU A 66 -10.40 0.86 2.86
C GLU A 66 -10.68 2.33 2.56
N LYS A 67 -11.90 2.59 2.09
CA LYS A 67 -12.37 3.96 1.90
C LYS A 67 -12.73 4.55 3.27
N PRO A 68 -12.14 5.68 3.69
CA PRO A 68 -12.52 6.33 4.93
C PRO A 68 -13.95 6.88 4.81
N GLN A 69 -14.64 7.04 5.93
CA GLN A 69 -16.06 7.45 6.00
C GLN A 69 -16.40 8.69 5.15
N ASN A 70 -15.47 9.63 5.01
CA ASN A 70 -15.61 10.85 4.21
C ASN A 70 -14.57 10.94 3.06
N GLY A 71 -14.10 9.79 2.57
CA GLY A 71 -13.16 9.72 1.46
C GLY A 71 -13.82 10.09 0.14
N ALA A 72 -13.22 11.01 -0.61
CA ALA A 72 -13.71 11.38 -1.94
C ALA A 72 -13.20 10.42 -3.03
N TRP A 73 -12.15 9.65 -2.73
CA TRP A 73 -11.52 8.71 -3.66
C TRP A 73 -12.26 7.38 -3.72
N THR A 74 -12.25 6.80 -4.92
CA THR A 74 -12.79 5.46 -5.19
C THR A 74 -11.68 4.60 -5.78
N LEU A 75 -11.49 3.41 -5.20
CA LEU A 75 -10.54 2.43 -5.73
C LEU A 75 -11.25 1.56 -6.78
N LYS A 76 -10.63 1.42 -7.95
CA LYS A 76 -11.11 0.58 -9.06
C LYS A 76 -10.00 -0.37 -9.53
N SER A 77 -10.38 -1.40 -10.27
CA SER A 77 -9.40 -2.27 -10.94
C SER A 77 -8.67 -1.50 -12.05
N THR A 78 -7.46 -1.93 -12.37
CA THR A 78 -6.65 -1.39 -13.48
C THR A 78 -7.38 -1.55 -14.81
N ALA A 79 -8.12 -2.65 -14.97
CA ALA A 79 -8.95 -2.90 -16.15
C ALA A 79 -10.07 -1.85 -16.28
N ASP A 80 -10.77 -1.53 -15.19
CA ASP A 80 -11.82 -0.51 -15.20
C ASP A 80 -11.24 0.90 -15.42
N MET A 81 -10.08 1.17 -14.85
CA MET A 81 -9.38 2.46 -15.02
C MET A 81 -9.00 2.74 -16.47
N ALA A 82 -8.81 1.70 -17.30
CA ALA A 82 -8.57 1.88 -18.73
C ALA A 82 -9.73 2.62 -19.44
N ASN A 83 -10.94 2.57 -18.89
CA ASN A 83 -12.15 3.16 -19.48
C ASN A 83 -12.80 4.24 -18.59
N GLU A 84 -12.16 4.62 -17.49
CA GLU A 84 -12.73 5.58 -16.54
C GLU A 84 -12.64 7.04 -17.05
N THR A 85 -13.77 7.57 -17.49
CA THR A 85 -13.93 8.91 -18.07
C THR A 85 -14.94 9.79 -17.31
N VAL A 86 -15.51 9.30 -16.21
CA VAL A 86 -16.62 9.96 -15.51
C VAL A 86 -16.20 10.45 -14.13
N ASN A 87 -15.49 9.63 -13.35
CA ASN A 87 -15.09 9.98 -11.99
C ASN A 87 -13.62 10.43 -11.94
N PRO A 88 -13.33 11.74 -11.79
CA PRO A 88 -11.95 12.25 -11.71
C PRO A 88 -11.21 11.83 -10.43
N ARG A 89 -11.94 11.33 -9.42
CA ARG A 89 -11.42 10.81 -8.16
C ARG A 89 -11.41 9.27 -8.10
N ALA A 90 -11.36 8.61 -9.25
CA ALA A 90 -11.11 7.18 -9.34
C ALA A 90 -9.63 6.90 -9.62
N VAL A 91 -9.10 5.90 -8.92
CA VAL A 91 -7.73 5.41 -9.10
C VAL A 91 -7.67 3.90 -9.01
N ALA A 92 -6.71 3.29 -9.68
CA ALA A 92 -6.20 1.96 -9.35
C ALA A 92 -4.88 2.13 -8.57
N ILE A 93 -4.67 1.29 -7.56
CA ILE A 93 -3.47 1.33 -6.72
C ILE A 93 -2.83 -0.05 -6.73
N ASN A 94 -1.51 -0.08 -6.90
CA ASN A 94 -0.70 -1.27 -6.73
C ASN A 94 0.28 -1.06 -5.56
N LEU A 95 0.31 -2.04 -4.64
CA LEU A 95 1.23 -2.08 -3.52
C LEU A 95 2.01 -3.39 -3.54
N MET A 96 3.34 -3.32 -3.46
CA MET A 96 4.22 -4.51 -3.43
C MET A 96 4.03 -5.46 -4.62
N GLY A 97 3.64 -4.94 -5.79
CA GLY A 97 3.40 -5.74 -7.00
C GLY A 97 1.95 -6.17 -7.17
N GLU A 98 1.12 -6.06 -6.13
CA GLU A 98 -0.26 -6.53 -6.13
C GLU A 98 -1.27 -5.39 -6.34
N GLU A 99 -2.30 -5.66 -7.14
CA GLU A 99 -3.44 -4.76 -7.30
C GLU A 99 -4.31 -4.75 -6.05
N MET A 100 -4.58 -3.57 -5.52
CA MET A 100 -5.40 -3.40 -4.33
C MET A 100 -6.90 -3.42 -4.68
N ILE A 101 -7.67 -4.15 -3.89
CA ILE A 101 -9.13 -4.25 -4.03
C ILE A 101 -9.76 -3.59 -2.81
N GLN A 102 -10.74 -2.71 -3.02
CA GLN A 102 -11.35 -1.96 -1.93
C GLN A 102 -12.01 -2.92 -0.93
N ASP A 103 -11.78 -2.67 0.36
CA ASP A 103 -12.37 -3.37 1.49
C ASP A 103 -12.05 -4.88 1.54
N LYS A 104 -11.11 -5.37 0.72
CA LYS A 104 -10.63 -6.75 0.68
C LYS A 104 -9.15 -6.82 1.04
N ALA A 105 -8.80 -7.82 1.84
CA ALA A 105 -7.39 -8.14 2.08
C ALA A 105 -6.80 -8.85 0.86
N VAL A 106 -5.74 -8.29 0.30
CA VAL A 106 -4.97 -8.85 -0.81
C VAL A 106 -3.72 -9.50 -0.23
N GLU A 107 -3.47 -10.76 -0.58
CA GLU A 107 -2.31 -11.50 -0.13
C GLU A 107 -1.04 -10.97 -0.79
N ILE A 108 0.05 -10.93 -0.02
CA ILE A 108 1.37 -10.51 -0.50
C ILE A 108 2.33 -11.70 -0.35
N THR A 109 2.88 -12.17 -1.45
CA THR A 109 3.76 -13.35 -1.46
C THR A 109 5.22 -12.99 -1.21
N ASP A 110 5.69 -11.89 -1.82
CA ASP A 110 7.12 -11.64 -2.02
C ASP A 110 7.62 -10.32 -1.39
N PHE A 111 7.15 -10.02 -0.18
CA PHE A 111 7.63 -8.88 0.60
C PHE A 111 8.07 -9.26 2.02
N GLN A 112 9.35 -9.61 2.15
CA GLN A 112 10.04 -9.83 3.42
C GLN A 112 11.10 -8.74 3.66
N VAL A 113 11.29 -8.40 4.94
CA VAL A 113 12.27 -7.45 5.44
C VAL A 113 13.12 -8.17 6.49
N ALA A 114 14.43 -8.24 6.23
CA ALA A 114 15.37 -8.87 7.15
C ALA A 114 15.56 -8.00 8.40
N LYS A 115 15.89 -8.63 9.53
CA LYS A 115 16.29 -7.91 10.75
C LYS A 115 17.44 -6.93 10.50
N ASN A 116 17.47 -5.82 11.24
CA ASN A 116 18.44 -4.74 11.06
C ASN A 116 18.46 -4.15 9.63
N THR A 117 17.35 -4.23 8.90
CA THR A 117 17.21 -3.65 7.57
C THR A 117 15.88 -2.92 7.42
N SER A 118 15.73 -2.28 6.26
CA SER A 118 14.49 -1.64 5.89
C SER A 118 14.21 -1.86 4.42
N LYS A 119 12.94 -2.01 4.05
CA LYS A 119 12.51 -2.16 2.66
C LYS A 119 11.40 -1.15 2.37
N THR A 120 11.61 -0.35 1.34
CA THR A 120 10.61 0.57 0.82
C THR A 120 9.47 -0.21 0.18
N ILE A 121 8.25 0.17 0.47
CA ILE A 121 7.02 -0.39 -0.11
C ILE A 121 6.88 0.15 -1.54
N PRO A 122 6.92 -0.69 -2.59
CA PRO A 122 6.59 -0.27 -3.95
C PRO A 122 5.14 0.22 -3.99
N PHE A 123 4.94 1.41 -4.53
CA PHE A 123 3.64 2.04 -4.64
C PHE A 123 3.51 2.76 -5.98
N THR A 124 2.53 2.31 -6.77
CA THR A 124 2.16 2.91 -8.05
C THR A 124 0.64 2.99 -8.16
N GLY A 125 0.16 3.69 -9.18
CA GLY A 125 -1.26 3.78 -9.46
C GLY A 125 -1.55 4.39 -10.81
N VAL A 126 -2.80 4.26 -11.22
CA VAL A 126 -3.36 4.80 -12.46
C VAL A 126 -4.54 5.68 -12.10
N ALA A 127 -4.59 6.89 -12.62
CA ALA A 127 -5.69 7.82 -12.40
C ALA A 127 -6.70 7.80 -13.54
N ALA A 128 -7.88 8.35 -13.28
CA ALA A 128 -8.93 8.52 -14.28
C ALA A 128 -8.48 9.39 -15.45
N LYS A 129 -9.19 9.35 -16.57
CA LYS A 129 -8.92 10.18 -17.75
C LYS A 129 -9.62 11.53 -17.71
N THR A 130 -10.61 11.67 -16.83
CA THR A 130 -11.45 12.87 -16.78
C THR A 130 -10.86 13.93 -15.87
N LYS A 131 -11.03 15.20 -16.26
CA LYS A 131 -10.40 16.35 -15.60
C LYS A 131 -10.98 16.56 -14.20
N ILE A 132 -10.11 16.84 -13.22
CA ILE A 132 -10.56 17.34 -11.92
C ILE A 132 -10.95 18.81 -12.11
N VAL A 133 -12.24 19.11 -12.03
CA VAL A 133 -12.78 20.48 -12.08
C VAL A 133 -12.65 21.12 -10.70
N LYS A 134 -12.06 22.31 -10.62
CA LYS A 134 -11.89 23.07 -9.37
C LYS A 134 -13.26 23.49 -8.83
N ASN A 135 -13.53 23.21 -7.56
CA ASN A 135 -14.48 23.98 -6.75
C ASN A 135 -13.70 24.60 -5.57
N ASP A 136 -13.57 25.92 -5.60
CA ASP A 136 -13.21 26.92 -4.57
C ASP A 136 -12.23 26.66 -3.41
N HIS A 137 -11.55 25.53 -3.33
CA HIS A 137 -10.40 25.36 -2.44
C HIS A 137 -9.29 24.59 -3.16
N ASP A 138 -8.14 25.23 -3.32
CA ASP A 138 -6.97 24.69 -4.00
C ASP A 138 -6.57 23.30 -3.49
N VAL A 139 -6.88 22.25 -4.25
CA VAL A 139 -6.18 20.98 -4.17
C VAL A 139 -6.15 20.32 -5.56
N THR A 140 -5.07 20.57 -6.31
CA THR A 140 -4.46 19.47 -7.09
C THR A 140 -4.33 18.29 -6.14
N GLY A 141 -4.81 17.08 -6.46
CA GLY A 141 -5.20 15.99 -5.53
C GLY A 141 -4.17 15.42 -4.53
N LEU A 142 -3.20 16.21 -4.07
CA LEU A 142 -2.08 15.92 -3.19
C LEU A 142 -2.47 15.57 -1.74
N TYR A 143 -3.63 16.00 -1.25
CA TYR A 143 -3.89 16.00 0.21
C TYR A 143 -5.30 15.62 0.67
N GLU A 144 -6.19 15.17 -0.23
CA GLU A 144 -7.47 14.61 0.20
C GLU A 144 -7.26 13.26 0.91
N LYS A 145 -7.93 13.03 2.05
CA LYS A 145 -7.86 11.77 2.81
C LYS A 145 -8.33 10.60 1.91
N ALA A 146 -7.39 9.93 1.25
CA ALA A 146 -7.74 8.99 0.18
C ALA A 146 -8.17 7.62 0.72
N PHE A 147 -7.24 6.86 1.30
CA PHE A 147 -7.52 5.50 1.78
C PHE A 147 -6.83 5.21 3.11
N ASN A 148 -7.49 4.41 3.94
CA ASN A 148 -6.87 3.75 5.08
C ASN A 148 -6.23 2.45 4.57
N VAL A 149 -5.01 2.16 5.01
CA VAL A 149 -4.31 0.93 4.64
C VAL A 149 -3.92 0.17 5.88
N THR A 150 -4.34 -1.08 5.93
CA THR A 150 -4.08 -2.01 7.02
C THR A 150 -3.14 -3.10 6.52
N TYR A 151 -1.97 -3.22 7.15
CA TYR A 151 -1.02 -4.29 6.88
C TYR A 151 -1.20 -5.42 7.89
N THR A 152 -1.16 -6.67 7.42
CA THR A 152 -0.98 -7.85 8.26
C THR A 152 0.45 -8.33 8.10
N LEU A 153 1.20 -8.35 9.21
CA LEU A 153 2.59 -8.79 9.25
C LEU A 153 2.70 -10.17 9.92
N GLU A 154 3.64 -10.97 9.46
CA GLU A 154 4.00 -12.28 10.01
C GLU A 154 5.49 -12.30 10.33
N MET A 155 5.84 -12.84 11.50
CA MET A 155 7.24 -13.07 11.87
C MET A 155 7.74 -14.29 11.14
N VAL A 156 8.92 -14.18 10.52
CA VAL A 156 9.57 -15.34 9.91
C VAL A 156 10.39 -16.02 10.99
N GLN A 157 9.99 -17.24 11.34
CA GLN A 157 10.69 -18.06 12.31
C GLN A 157 12.14 -18.30 11.84
N PRO A 158 13.14 -18.22 12.73
CA PRO A 158 14.48 -18.70 12.39
C PRO A 158 14.39 -20.16 11.94
N ALA A 159 15.23 -20.57 10.98
CA ALA A 159 15.40 -21.99 10.71
C ALA A 159 15.74 -22.69 12.03
N ALA A 160 15.03 -23.77 12.36
CA ALA A 160 15.33 -24.53 13.56
C ALA A 160 16.80 -24.94 13.52
N ASP A 161 17.54 -24.65 14.60
CA ASP A 161 18.93 -25.08 14.73
C ASP A 161 18.97 -26.60 14.54
N THR A 162 19.60 -27.07 13.47
CA THR A 162 19.92 -28.48 13.31
C THR A 162 20.80 -28.85 14.49
N PRO A 163 20.40 -29.81 15.36
CA PRO A 163 21.23 -30.17 16.50
C PRO A 163 22.57 -30.66 15.96
N SER A 164 23.65 -29.96 16.30
CA SER A 164 25.01 -30.46 16.12
C SER A 164 25.18 -31.65 17.06
N GLY A 165 24.80 -32.83 16.59
CA GLY A 165 25.05 -34.09 17.28
C GLY A 165 26.55 -34.22 17.57
N SER A 166 26.88 -34.29 18.85
CA SER A 166 28.19 -34.69 19.37
C SER A 166 28.29 -36.21 19.42
#